data_AF-A0A8D8VFZ5-F1
#
_entry.id   AF-A0A8D8VFZ5-F1
#
_cell.length_a   1.000
_cell.length_b   1.000
_cell.length_c   1.000
_cell.angle_alpha   90.00
_cell.angle_beta   90.00
_cell.angle_gamma   90.00
#
_symmetry.space_group_name_H-M   'P 1'
#
loop_
_entity.id
_entity.type
_entity.pdbx_description
1 polymer ?
#
loop_
_entity_poly.entity_id
_entity_poly.type
_entity_poly.pdbx_seq_one_letter_code
_entity_poly.pdbx_strand_id
1 'polypeptide(L)'
;MATMGSLLDLPTSDPFLERVKEIIINKFPNGWRDWPLKPVAPPIDGVDRNKLRFALPTLDIVLAYNPGSSKISEGSYETMMEKLLEWSVGKALVLAPVEFSKAFRPSLSDYEEFVENTKFMTPLILSRPAVNKRLPDTSDSDSDPVVSFGIW
;
A
#
# COMPACT_ATOMS: atom_id res chain seq x y z
N MET A 1 4.07 -7.44 23.92
CA MET A 1 3.26 -6.45 23.16
C MET A 1 3.71 -6.54 21.71
N ALA A 2 2.78 -6.61 20.75
CA ALA A 2 3.16 -6.66 19.34
C ALA A 2 3.47 -5.24 18.85
N THR A 3 4.45 -5.09 17.97
CA THR A 3 4.81 -3.81 17.36
C THR A 3 4.73 -3.89 15.85
N MET A 4 4.63 -2.73 15.19
CA MET A 4 4.57 -2.69 13.73
C MET A 4 5.80 -3.31 13.07
N GLY A 5 6.99 -3.07 13.62
CA GLY A 5 8.24 -3.68 13.16
C GLY A 5 8.22 -5.19 13.31
N SER A 6 7.75 -5.73 14.45
CA SER A 6 7.66 -7.17 14.67
C SER A 6 6.74 -7.89 13.68
N LEU A 7 5.66 -7.23 13.21
CA LEU A 7 4.81 -7.79 12.17
C LEU A 7 5.45 -7.71 10.78
N LEU A 8 6.22 -6.66 10.50
CA LEU A 8 6.93 -6.50 9.22
C LEU A 8 8.03 -7.55 9.03
N ASP A 9 8.72 -7.90 10.11
CA ASP A 9 9.81 -8.88 10.09
C ASP A 9 9.32 -10.31 9.88
N LEU A 10 8.00 -10.56 9.95
CA LEU A 10 7.44 -11.86 9.61
C LEU A 10 7.68 -12.16 8.13
N PRO A 11 8.13 -13.38 7.79
CA PRO A 11 8.38 -13.74 6.40
C PRO A 11 7.09 -13.67 5.58
N THR A 12 7.16 -13.08 4.39
CA THR A 12 6.06 -13.15 3.42
C THR A 12 6.52 -13.89 2.17
N SER A 13 5.73 -14.87 1.74
CA SER A 13 6.04 -15.64 0.52
C SER A 13 5.57 -14.96 -0.76
N ASP A 14 4.92 -13.79 -0.66
CA ASP A 14 4.37 -13.03 -1.78
C ASP A 14 5.34 -11.90 -2.18
N PRO A 15 5.93 -11.93 -3.40
CA PRO A 15 6.83 -10.88 -3.89
C PRO A 15 6.21 -9.47 -3.87
N PHE A 16 4.89 -9.35 -4.03
CA PHE A 16 4.20 -8.07 -3.91
C PHE A 16 4.30 -7.52 -2.48
N LEU A 17 4.08 -8.36 -1.46
CA LEU A 17 4.14 -7.94 -0.06
C LEU A 17 5.58 -7.56 0.35
N GLU A 18 6.59 -8.27 -0.15
CA GLU A 18 8.00 -7.91 0.07
C GLU A 18 8.31 -6.51 -0.51
N ARG A 19 7.85 -6.19 -1.72
CA ARG A 19 7.96 -4.81 -2.27
C ARG A 19 7.22 -3.78 -1.43
N VAL A 20 6.05 -4.14 -0.88
CA VAL A 20 5.30 -3.24 0.03
C VAL A 20 6.07 -3.00 1.33
N LYS A 21 6.80 -4.00 1.86
CA LYS A 21 7.69 -3.79 3.02
C LYS A 21 8.75 -2.74 2.72
N GLU A 22 9.37 -2.78 1.54
CA GLU A 22 10.34 -1.76 1.12
C GLU A 22 9.71 -0.36 1.07
N ILE A 23 8.49 -0.24 0.54
CA ILE A 23 7.75 1.03 0.53
C ILE A 23 7.55 1.55 1.96
N ILE A 24 7.16 0.68 2.90
CA ILE A 24 6.97 1.04 4.32
C ILE A 24 8.29 1.53 4.91
N ILE A 25 9.37 0.76 4.76
CA ILE A 25 10.70 1.07 5.30
C ILE A 25 11.18 2.44 4.80
N ASN A 26 10.96 2.73 3.52
CA ASN A 26 11.49 3.94 2.88
C ASN A 26 10.66 5.20 3.13
N LYS A 27 9.37 5.07 3.45
CA LYS A 27 8.46 6.23 3.52
C LYS A 27 7.93 6.55 4.90
N PHE A 28 7.97 5.60 5.83
CA PHE A 28 7.44 5.83 7.17
C PHE A 28 8.44 6.63 8.02
N PRO A 29 7.94 7.44 8.99
CA PRO A 29 8.79 8.30 9.81
C PRO A 29 9.59 7.46 10.81
N ASN A 30 10.74 7.99 11.25
CA ASN A 30 11.54 7.33 12.28
C ASN A 30 10.71 6.93 13.51
N GLY A 31 10.97 5.75 14.06
CA GLY A 31 10.21 5.20 15.21
C GLY A 31 8.93 4.45 14.83
N TRP A 32 8.56 4.37 13.55
CA TRP A 32 7.35 3.65 13.12
C TRP A 32 7.33 2.17 13.52
N ARG A 33 8.51 1.55 13.63
CA ARG A 33 8.66 0.15 14.01
C ARG A 33 8.18 -0.14 15.43
N ASP A 34 8.20 0.87 16.30
CA ASP A 34 7.83 0.75 17.71
C ASP A 34 6.34 0.99 17.96
N TRP A 35 5.57 1.36 16.92
CA TRP A 35 4.14 1.61 17.07
C TRP A 35 3.43 0.39 17.64
N PRO A 36 2.70 0.55 18.76
CA PRO A 36 2.17 -0.58 19.51
C PRO A 36 0.87 -1.09 18.87
N LEU A 37 0.72 -2.40 18.87
CA LEU A 37 -0.42 -3.10 18.28
C LEU A 37 -0.99 -4.11 19.28
N LYS A 38 -2.30 -4.35 19.17
CA LYS A 38 -2.90 -5.49 19.86
C LYS A 38 -2.36 -6.81 19.28
N PRO A 39 -2.17 -7.84 20.11
CA PRO A 39 -1.61 -9.13 19.67
C PRO A 39 -2.55 -9.90 18.73
N VAL A 40 -3.86 -9.63 18.80
CA VAL A 40 -4.87 -10.26 17.95
C VAL A 40 -5.45 -9.22 17.01
N ALA A 41 -5.35 -9.48 15.71
CA ALA A 41 -5.98 -8.66 14.70
C ALA A 41 -7.52 -8.71 14.86
N PRO A 42 -8.23 -7.57 14.74
CA PRO A 42 -9.68 -7.57 14.69
C PRO A 42 -10.16 -8.36 13.46
N PRO A 43 -11.33 -9.01 13.55
CA PRO A 43 -11.93 -9.68 12.42
C PRO A 43 -12.21 -8.68 11.30
N ILE A 44 -12.03 -9.12 10.06
CA ILE A 44 -12.32 -8.33 8.87
C ILE A 44 -13.81 -8.40 8.51
N ASP A 45 -14.52 -9.38 9.09
CA ASP A 45 -15.93 -9.63 8.81
C ASP A 45 -16.78 -8.39 9.13
N GLY A 46 -17.50 -7.90 8.11
CA GLY A 46 -18.31 -6.69 8.21
C GLY A 46 -17.59 -5.38 7.87
N VAL A 47 -16.30 -5.41 7.55
CA VAL A 47 -15.61 -4.22 7.01
C VAL A 47 -16.02 -4.00 5.56
N ASP A 48 -16.64 -2.85 5.30
CA ASP A 48 -16.97 -2.40 3.94
C ASP A 48 -15.68 -2.14 3.15
N ARG A 49 -15.36 -3.08 2.26
CA ARG A 49 -14.13 -3.05 1.46
C ARG A 49 -14.00 -1.78 0.61
N ASN A 50 -15.12 -1.18 0.20
CA ASN A 50 -15.12 0.04 -0.61
C ASN A 50 -14.62 1.27 0.16
N LYS A 51 -14.75 1.24 1.50
CA LYS A 51 -14.33 2.31 2.40
C LYS A 51 -12.93 2.10 2.95
N LEU A 52 -12.26 1.00 2.59
CA LEU A 52 -10.92 0.73 3.04
C LEU A 52 -9.95 1.81 2.56
N ARG A 53 -9.18 2.34 3.50
CA ARG A 53 -8.06 3.23 3.22
C ARG A 53 -6.87 2.76 4.03
N PHE A 54 -5.76 2.51 3.35
CA PHE A 54 -4.50 2.13 3.96
C PHE A 54 -3.61 3.36 4.08
N ALA A 55 -2.82 3.45 5.14
CA ALA A 55 -1.76 4.44 5.32
C ALA A 55 -0.55 4.15 4.40
N LEU A 56 -0.82 3.91 3.12
CA LEU A 56 0.17 3.55 2.11
C LEU A 56 -0.07 4.35 0.84
N PRO A 57 0.99 4.80 0.15
CA PRO A 57 0.88 5.54 -1.10
C PRO A 57 0.31 4.64 -2.20
N THR A 58 -0.88 4.96 -2.71
CA THR A 58 -1.61 4.06 -3.61
C THR A 58 -0.88 3.84 -4.94
N LEU A 59 -0.21 4.87 -5.45
CA LEU A 59 0.56 4.75 -6.69
C LEU A 59 1.70 3.73 -6.56
N ASP A 60 2.47 3.81 -5.47
CA ASP A 60 3.61 2.91 -5.25
C ASP A 60 3.15 1.47 -5.05
N ILE A 61 2.03 1.25 -4.34
CA ILE A 61 1.44 -0.08 -4.18
C ILE A 61 1.02 -0.63 -5.55
N VAL A 62 0.36 0.17 -6.39
CA VAL A 62 -0.05 -0.28 -7.72
C VAL A 62 1.14 -0.64 -8.59
N LEU A 63 2.22 0.16 -8.55
CA LEU A 63 3.46 -0.14 -9.25
C LEU A 63 4.18 -1.38 -8.69
N ALA A 64 4.08 -1.61 -7.37
CA ALA A 64 4.59 -2.83 -6.75
C ALA A 64 3.78 -4.07 -7.14
N TYR A 65 2.47 -3.94 -7.32
CA TYR A 65 1.56 -5.02 -7.69
C TYR A 65 1.68 -5.40 -9.18
N ASN A 66 1.70 -4.40 -10.06
CA ASN A 66 1.80 -4.59 -11.49
C ASN A 66 2.84 -3.63 -12.11
N PRO A 67 4.13 -3.97 -12.03
CA PRO A 67 5.21 -3.11 -12.50
C PRO A 67 5.10 -2.90 -14.02
N GLY A 68 5.21 -1.64 -14.45
CA GLY A 68 5.16 -1.27 -15.87
C GLY A 68 3.75 -1.18 -16.47
N SER A 69 2.70 -1.37 -15.68
CA SER A 69 1.34 -1.16 -16.18
C SER A 69 0.99 0.32 -16.29
N SER A 70 0.46 0.73 -17.44
CA SER A 70 -0.06 2.08 -17.66
C SER A 70 -1.45 2.28 -17.07
N LYS A 71 -2.17 1.20 -16.75
CA LYS A 71 -3.50 1.23 -16.12
C LYS A 71 -3.68 0.07 -15.14
N ILE A 72 -4.51 0.26 -14.12
CA ILE A 72 -5.04 -0.81 -13.27
C ILE A 72 -6.55 -0.93 -13.45
N SER A 73 -6.99 -2.17 -13.70
CA SER A 73 -8.42 -2.53 -13.77
C SER A 73 -9.06 -2.51 -12.38
N GLU A 74 -10.38 -2.50 -12.33
CA GLU A 74 -11.10 -2.54 -11.05
C GLU A 74 -10.86 -3.84 -10.30
N GLY A 75 -11.04 -4.99 -10.96
CA GLY A 75 -10.81 -6.30 -10.34
C GLY A 75 -9.36 -6.48 -9.85
N SER A 76 -8.36 -6.03 -10.62
CA SER A 76 -6.96 -6.09 -10.16
C SER A 76 -6.69 -5.18 -8.96
N TYR A 77 -7.33 -4.01 -8.91
CA TYR A 77 -7.23 -3.09 -7.78
C TYR A 77 -7.89 -3.69 -6.53
N GLU A 78 -9.05 -4.32 -6.66
CA GLU A 78 -9.75 -5.02 -5.57
C GLU A 78 -8.91 -6.19 -5.04
N THR A 79 -8.41 -7.07 -5.91
CA THR A 79 -7.54 -8.20 -5.51
C THR A 79 -6.28 -7.71 -4.79
N MET A 80 -5.68 -6.61 -5.26
CA MET A 80 -4.53 -6.00 -4.59
C MET A 80 -4.88 -5.52 -3.18
N MET A 81 -6.02 -4.86 -3.00
CA MET A 81 -6.48 -4.43 -1.68
C MET A 81 -6.84 -5.60 -0.76
N GLU A 82 -7.40 -6.68 -1.30
CA GLU A 82 -7.67 -7.91 -0.55
C GLU A 82 -6.39 -8.56 -0.04
N LYS A 83 -5.35 -8.67 -0.88
CA LYS A 83 -4.05 -9.18 -0.44
C LYS A 83 -3.44 -8.36 0.70
N LEU A 84 -3.53 -7.03 0.62
CA LEU A 84 -3.10 -6.15 1.72
C LEU A 84 -3.93 -6.39 2.98
N LEU A 85 -5.23 -6.57 2.83
CA LEU A 85 -6.13 -6.79 3.96
C LEU A 85 -5.95 -8.17 4.59
N GLU A 86 -5.56 -9.21 3.85
CA GLU A 86 -5.24 -10.53 4.40
C GLU A 86 -3.93 -10.51 5.19
N TRP A 87 -2.98 -9.66 4.78
CA TRP A 87 -1.69 -9.51 5.42
C TRP A 87 -1.76 -8.73 6.74
N SER A 88 -1.16 -9.28 7.80
CA SER A 88 -1.19 -8.68 9.16
C SER A 88 -0.69 -7.24 9.21
N VAL A 89 0.34 -6.91 8.44
CA VAL A 89 0.85 -5.53 8.38
C VAL A 89 -0.11 -4.61 7.64
N GLY A 90 -0.68 -5.06 6.53
CA GLY A 90 -1.66 -4.26 5.80
C GLY A 90 -2.90 -3.95 6.66
N LYS A 91 -3.40 -4.92 7.44
CA LYS A 91 -4.45 -4.69 8.45
C LYS A 91 -4.05 -3.62 9.47
N ALA A 92 -2.83 -3.71 9.98
CA ALA A 92 -2.32 -2.76 10.97
C ALA A 92 -2.23 -1.34 10.41
N LEU A 93 -2.09 -1.17 9.09
CA LEU A 93 -2.01 0.12 8.39
C LEU A 93 -3.35 0.66 7.90
N VAL A 94 -4.48 0.06 8.27
CA VAL A 94 -5.81 0.58 7.91
C VAL A 94 -6.09 1.89 8.66
N LEU A 95 -6.49 2.93 7.94
CA LEU A 95 -6.97 4.23 8.44
C LEU A 95 -8.49 4.32 8.51
N ALA A 96 -9.17 3.70 7.54
CA ALA A 96 -10.63 3.68 7.46
C ALA A 96 -11.11 2.26 7.12
N PRO A 97 -12.19 1.75 7.74
CA PRO A 97 -13.03 2.42 8.77
C PRO A 97 -12.30 2.71 10.09
N VAL A 98 -12.71 3.79 10.77
CA VAL A 98 -12.05 4.27 12.00
C VAL A 98 -12.15 3.25 13.12
N GLU A 99 -13.29 2.56 13.22
CA GLU A 99 -13.57 1.55 14.24
C GLU A 99 -12.61 0.37 14.12
N PHE A 100 -12.36 -0.08 12.88
CA PHE A 100 -11.40 -1.16 12.60
C PHE A 100 -9.97 -0.72 12.96
N SER A 101 -9.59 0.48 12.53
CA SER A 101 -8.27 1.05 12.83
C SER A 101 -8.03 1.18 14.34
N LYS A 102 -8.99 1.75 15.07
CA LYS A 102 -8.97 1.84 16.54
C LYS A 102 -8.92 0.49 17.21
N ALA A 103 -9.65 -0.50 16.71
CA ALA A 103 -9.69 -1.84 17.29
C ALA A 103 -8.29 -2.50 17.31
N PHE A 104 -7.45 -2.20 16.32
CA PHE A 104 -6.07 -2.72 16.22
C PHE A 104 -5.09 -2.09 17.22
N ARG A 105 -5.45 -0.93 17.80
CA ARG A 105 -4.59 -0.14 18.69
C ARG A 105 -4.86 -0.47 20.16
N PRO A 106 -3.84 -0.51 21.04
CA PRO A 106 -4.04 -0.82 22.46
C PRO A 106 -4.89 0.23 23.19
N SER A 107 -4.68 1.51 22.88
CA SER A 107 -5.41 2.64 23.47
C SER A 107 -5.86 3.66 22.41
N LEU A 108 -6.71 4.61 22.84
CA LEU A 108 -7.11 5.73 22.00
C LEU A 108 -5.92 6.65 21.67
N SER A 109 -5.01 6.87 22.63
CA SER A 109 -3.80 7.68 22.42
C SER A 109 -2.91 7.07 21.34
N ASP A 110 -2.74 5.74 21.33
CA ASP A 110 -1.94 5.06 20.30
C ASP A 110 -2.57 5.19 18.90
N TYR A 111 -3.90 5.23 18.83
CA TYR A 111 -4.61 5.47 17.59
C TYR A 111 -4.42 6.91 17.09
N GLU A 112 -4.56 7.90 17.97
CA GLU A 112 -4.38 9.32 17.62
C GLU A 112 -2.94 9.59 17.17
N GLU A 113 -1.96 9.04 17.89
CA GLU A 113 -0.55 9.12 17.50
C GLU A 113 -0.30 8.47 16.14
N PHE A 114 -0.87 7.29 15.88
CA PHE A 114 -0.80 6.65 14.57
C PHE A 114 -1.38 7.52 13.45
N VAL A 115 -2.56 8.12 13.66
CA VAL A 115 -3.22 8.98 12.67
C VAL A 115 -2.38 10.23 12.41
N GLU A 116 -1.88 10.90 13.45
CA GLU A 116 -1.06 12.09 13.28
C GLU A 116 0.25 11.76 12.55
N ASN A 117 0.90 10.65 12.94
CA ASN A 117 2.13 10.20 12.29
C ASN A 117 1.93 9.71 10.86
N THR A 118 0.72 9.35 10.43
CA THR A 118 0.43 8.91 9.06
C THR A 118 -0.26 9.99 8.21
N LYS A 119 -0.53 11.16 8.77
CA LYS A 119 -1.20 12.28 8.10
C LYS A 119 -0.51 12.76 6.82
N PHE A 120 0.81 12.67 6.78
CA PHE A 120 1.59 13.00 5.58
C PHE A 120 1.35 12.02 4.42
N MET A 121 0.85 10.81 4.70
CA MET A 121 0.48 9.82 3.68
C MET A 121 -0.88 10.11 3.05
N THR A 122 -1.80 10.80 3.75
CA THR A 122 -3.15 11.09 3.26
C THR A 122 -3.21 11.67 1.83
N PRO A 123 -2.40 12.67 1.43
CA PRO A 123 -2.41 13.17 0.05
C PRO A 123 -1.92 12.16 -1.00
N LEU A 124 -1.25 11.08 -0.58
CA LEU A 124 -0.75 10.00 -1.44
C LEU A 124 -1.74 8.83 -1.56
N ILE A 125 -2.82 8.85 -0.79
CA ILE A 125 -3.91 7.88 -0.86
C ILE A 125 -4.87 8.33 -1.96
N LEU A 126 -4.83 7.66 -3.10
CA LEU A 126 -5.53 8.06 -4.32
C LEU A 126 -6.64 7.08 -4.65
N SER A 127 -7.68 7.58 -5.31
CA SER A 127 -8.67 6.73 -5.95
C SER A 127 -8.07 6.04 -7.19
N ARG A 128 -8.62 4.87 -7.57
CA ARG A 128 -8.20 4.15 -8.79
C ARG A 128 -8.16 5.06 -10.04
N PRO A 129 -9.19 5.88 -10.34
CA PRO A 129 -9.12 6.79 -11.48
C PRO A 129 -7.99 7.82 -11.38
N ALA A 130 -7.68 8.30 -10.16
CA ALA A 130 -6.57 9.23 -9.95
C ALA A 130 -5.20 8.55 -10.10
N VAL A 131 -5.07 7.28 -9.72
CA VAL A 131 -3.86 6.48 -9.95
C VAL A 131 -3.64 6.27 -11.45
N ASN A 132 -4.68 5.87 -12.20
CA ASN A 132 -4.58 5.67 -13.65
C ASN A 132 -4.16 6.94 -14.42
N LYS A 133 -4.41 8.13 -13.87
CA LYS A 133 -3.92 9.40 -14.45
C LYS A 133 -2.45 9.68 -14.18
N ARG A 134 -1.82 8.96 -13.25
CA ARG A 134 -0.43 9.15 -12.81
C ARG A 134 0.49 7.99 -13.19
N LEU A 135 -0.07 6.88 -13.68
CA LEU A 135 0.72 5.79 -14.22
C LEU A 135 1.37 6.23 -15.54
N PRO A 136 2.62 5.84 -15.80
CA PRO A 136 3.29 6.17 -17.04
C PRO A 136 2.56 5.53 -18.21
N ASP A 137 2.25 6.29 -19.25
CA ASP A 137 1.72 5.75 -20.49
C ASP A 137 2.80 4.87 -21.13
N THR A 138 2.49 3.60 -21.40
CA THR A 138 3.40 2.69 -22.10
C THR A 138 3.41 2.90 -23.61
N SER A 139 2.78 3.98 -24.11
CA SER A 139 2.65 4.30 -25.53
C SER A 139 3.87 5.02 -26.13
N ASP A 140 5.08 4.73 -25.66
CA ASP A 140 6.33 5.23 -26.26
C ASP A 140 7.37 4.10 -26.31
N SER A 141 7.29 3.28 -27.37
CA SER A 141 8.42 2.62 -28.05
C SER A 141 7.90 1.73 -29.18
N ASP A 142 7.29 2.36 -30.19
CA ASP A 142 7.23 1.78 -31.54
C ASP A 142 7.48 2.92 -32.53
N SER A 143 8.75 3.23 -32.74
CA SER A 143 9.22 4.09 -33.82
C SER A 143 10.43 3.40 -34.42
N ASP A 144 10.21 2.93 -35.65
CA ASP A 144 11.02 2.04 -36.47
C ASP A 144 12.54 2.28 -36.50
N PRO A 145 13.34 1.22 -36.77
CA PRO A 145 14.75 1.35 -37.02
C PRO A 145 15.01 2.15 -38.31
N VAL A 146 15.65 3.31 -38.20
CA VAL A 146 16.22 4.00 -39.36
C VAL A 146 17.42 3.18 -39.85
N VAL A 147 17.16 2.29 -40.81
CA VAL A 147 18.19 1.65 -41.62
C VAL A 147 18.85 2.74 -42.48
N SER A 148 19.95 3.31 -41.99
CA SER A 148 20.84 4.11 -42.84
C SER A 148 21.84 3.18 -43.51
N PHE A 149 21.47 2.70 -44.70
CA PHE A 149 22.42 2.23 -45.71
C PHE A 149 23.16 3.45 -46.24
N GLY A 150 24.37 3.69 -45.72
CA GLY A 150 25.32 4.65 -46.25
C GLY A 150 26.44 3.91 -46.98
N ILE A 151 26.21 3.64 -48.26
CA ILE A 151 27.23 3.32 -49.26
C ILE A 151 28.12 4.57 -49.41
N TRP A 152 29.44 4.39 -49.49
CA TRP A 152 30.42 4.98 -50.45
C TRP A 152 31.83 4.72 -49.91
#